data_AF-A0A1G8RT50-F1
#
_entry.id   AF-A0A1G8RT50-F1
#
_cell.length_a   1.000
_cell.length_b   1.000
_cell.length_c   1.000
_cell.angle_alpha   90.00
_cell.angle_beta   90.00
_cell.angle_gamma   90.00
#
_symmetry.space_group_name_H-M   'P 1'
#
loop_
_entity.id
_entity.type
_entity.pdbx_description
1 polymer ?
#
loop_
_entity_poly.entity_id
_entity_poly.type
_entity_poly.pdbx_seq_one_letter_code
_entity_poly.pdbx_strand_id
1 'polypeptide(L)'
;MDIRSSDEVAEDIAVTIRKLRQYGFRIVRDEAGSVNEQQLQEDAAAVGCSMLGLEDTRDNKNKLPVNVIARAITRNLAQPSN
;
A
#
# COMPACT_ATOMS: atom_id res chain seq x y z
N MET A 1 -1.83 15.60 -22.70
CA MET A 1 -2.25 14.94 -21.45
C MET A 1 -1.55 13.60 -21.47
N ASP A 2 -0.48 13.44 -20.69
CA ASP A 2 0.30 12.20 -20.70
C ASP A 2 -0.44 11.12 -19.91
N ILE A 3 -0.85 10.07 -20.61
CA ILE A 3 -1.43 8.88 -19.99
C ILE A 3 -0.26 8.09 -19.40
N ARG A 4 -0.05 8.22 -18.09
CA ARG A 4 0.93 7.39 -17.37
C ARG A 4 0.41 5.97 -17.24
N SER A 5 1.31 5.00 -17.31
CA SER A 5 0.95 3.59 -17.06
C SER A 5 0.65 3.37 -15.57
N SER A 6 -0.14 2.35 -15.26
CA SER A 6 -0.40 1.96 -13.85
C SER A 6 0.88 1.58 -13.11
N ASP A 7 1.90 1.08 -13.83
CA ASP A 7 3.18 0.68 -13.26
C ASP A 7 3.97 1.90 -12.78
N GLU A 8 4.04 2.95 -13.59
CA GLU A 8 4.72 4.21 -13.24
C GLU A 8 4.07 4.87 -12.02
N VAL A 9 2.74 4.94 -12.00
CA VAL A 9 1.98 5.51 -10.87
C VAL A 9 2.23 4.71 -9.59
N ALA A 10 2.25 3.38 -9.68
CA ALA A 10 2.50 2.53 -8.53
C ALA A 10 3.91 2.73 -7.95
N GLU A 11 4.93 2.84 -8.80
CA GLU A 11 6.31 3.10 -8.31
C GLU A 11 6.44 4.51 -7.71
N ASP A 12 5.83 5.53 -8.31
CA ASP A 12 5.80 6.90 -7.75
C ASP A 12 5.18 6.92 -6.35
N ILE A 13 4.07 6.22 -6.15
CA ILE A 13 3.41 6.07 -4.84
C ILE A 13 4.34 5.34 -3.86
N ALA A 14 4.92 4.21 -4.27
CA ALA A 14 5.81 3.43 -3.41
C ALA A 14 7.07 4.23 -2.98
N VAL A 15 7.66 5.00 -3.89
CA VAL A 15 8.76 5.93 -3.61
C VAL A 15 8.31 7.01 -2.63
N THR A 16 7.12 7.58 -2.82
CA THR A 16 6.58 8.61 -1.94
C THR A 16 6.39 8.09 -0.51
N ILE A 17 5.84 6.89 -0.34
CA ILE A 17 5.71 6.23 0.98
C ILE A 17 7.08 6.10 1.66
N ARG A 18 8.10 5.66 0.93
CA ARG A 18 9.47 5.52 1.47
C ARG A 18 10.04 6.88 1.90
N LYS A 19 9.84 7.93 1.10
CA LYS A 19 10.28 9.30 1.43
C LYS A 19 9.57 9.84 2.66
N LEU A 20 8.25 9.67 2.77
CA LEU A 20 7.48 10.08 3.94
C LEU A 20 8.03 9.46 5.23
N ARG A 21 8.40 8.17 5.19
CA ARG A 21 9.06 7.53 6.33
C ARG A 21 10.41 8.15 6.69
N GLN A 22 11.21 8.53 5.71
CA GLN A 22 12.50 9.21 5.96
C GLN A 22 12.30 10.55 6.69
N TYR A 23 11.18 11.24 6.43
CA TYR A 23 10.78 12.46 7.14
C TYR A 23 10.06 12.21 8.47
N GLY A 24 9.94 10.95 8.91
CA GLY A 24 9.35 10.59 10.20
C GLY A 24 7.84 10.33 10.17
N PHE A 25 7.17 10.46 9.01
CA PHE A 25 5.77 10.05 8.87
C PHE A 25 5.66 8.52 8.92
N ARG A 26 4.61 8.01 9.55
CA ARG A 26 4.38 6.57 9.68
C ARG A 26 2.97 6.24 9.22
N ILE A 27 2.83 5.11 8.56
CA ILE A 27 1.51 4.53 8.31
C ILE A 27 1.11 3.83 9.61
N VAL A 28 -0.05 4.17 10.13
CA VAL A 28 -0.59 3.61 11.36
C VAL A 28 -1.93 2.98 11.03
N ARG A 29 -2.21 1.80 11.59
CA ARG A 29 -3.53 1.19 11.49
C ARG A 29 -4.45 1.85 12.50
N ASP A 30 -5.71 2.01 12.11
CA ASP A 30 -6.72 2.55 13.01
C ASP A 30 -7.03 1.57 14.16
N GLU A 31 -6.99 0.25 13.87
CA GLU A 31 -7.28 -0.78 14.87
C GLU A 31 -6.02 -1.35 15.54
N ALA A 32 -6.10 -1.47 16.88
CA ALA A 32 -5.02 -1.95 17.75
C ALA A 32 -4.91 -3.49 17.85
N GLY A 33 -5.69 -4.24 17.07
CA GLY A 33 -5.72 -5.70 17.13
C GLY A 33 -4.44 -6.39 16.68
N SER A 34 -4.21 -7.61 17.18
CA SER A 34 -3.24 -8.52 16.55
C SER A 34 -3.81 -8.94 15.20
N VAL A 35 -3.02 -8.77 14.14
CA VAL A 35 -3.43 -9.10 12.78
C VAL A 35 -2.35 -9.98 12.18
N ASN A 36 -2.78 -11.05 11.54
CA ASN A 36 -1.92 -11.95 10.79
C ASN A 36 -1.27 -11.20 9.60
N GLU A 37 -0.03 -11.53 9.25
CA GLU A 37 0.70 -10.94 8.12
C GLU A 37 -0.08 -11.04 6.80
N GLN A 38 -0.83 -12.12 6.59
CA GLN A 38 -1.66 -12.29 5.40
C GLN A 38 -2.77 -11.24 5.31
N GLN A 39 -3.49 -11.02 6.42
CA GLN A 39 -4.56 -10.01 6.46
C GLN A 39 -3.99 -8.62 6.22
N LEU A 40 -2.80 -8.33 6.78
CA LEU A 40 -2.11 -7.07 6.55
C LEU A 40 -1.81 -6.82 5.08
N GLN A 41 -1.38 -7.86 4.37
CA GLN A 41 -1.09 -7.79 2.95
C GLN A 41 -2.36 -7.61 2.11
N GLU A 42 -3.47 -8.26 2.50
CA GLU A 42 -4.78 -8.11 1.86
C GLU A 42 -5.35 -6.68 2.03
N ASP A 43 -5.23 -6.11 3.23
CA ASP A 43 -5.64 -4.74 3.52
C ASP A 43 -4.79 -3.74 2.73
N ALA A 44 -3.47 -3.94 2.71
CA ALA A 44 -2.54 -3.11 1.94
C ALA A 44 -2.80 -3.20 0.43
N ALA A 45 -3.21 -4.36 -0.08
CA ALA A 45 -3.62 -4.53 -1.48
C ALA A 45 -4.93 -3.80 -1.78
N ALA A 46 -5.91 -3.81 -0.86
CA ALA A 46 -7.14 -3.04 -1.02
C ALA A 46 -6.87 -1.53 -1.08
N VAL A 47 -5.99 -1.04 -0.21
CA VAL A 47 -5.52 0.36 -0.27
C VAL A 47 -4.81 0.64 -1.59
N GLY A 48 -3.96 -0.28 -2.07
CA GLY A 48 -3.29 -0.16 -3.36
C GLY A 48 -4.26 -0.08 -4.55
N CYS A 49 -5.35 -0.88 -4.55
CA CYS A 49 -6.42 -0.75 -5.53
C CYS A 49 -7.04 0.65 -5.51
N SER A 50 -7.41 1.13 -4.32
CA SER A 50 -8.01 2.46 -4.13
C SER A 50 -7.08 3.59 -4.62
N MET A 51 -5.79 3.53 -4.28
CA MET A 51 -4.78 4.52 -4.71
C MET A 51 -4.60 4.57 -6.23
N LEU A 52 -4.83 3.44 -6.93
CA LEU A 52 -4.77 3.36 -8.39
C LEU A 52 -6.13 3.58 -9.07
N GLY A 53 -7.19 3.87 -8.32
CA GLY A 53 -8.55 4.01 -8.85
C GLY A 53 -9.13 2.70 -9.40
N LEU A 54 -8.68 1.56 -8.88
CA LEU A 54 -9.16 0.23 -9.26
C LEU A 54 -10.22 -0.27 -8.26
N GLU A 55 -11.19 -1.02 -8.75
CA GLU A 55 -12.15 -1.72 -7.90
C GLU A 55 -11.46 -2.77 -7.02
N ASP A 56 -11.98 -2.97 -5.81
CA ASP A 56 -11.43 -3.90 -4.82
C ASP A 56 -11.77 -5.36 -5.11
N THR A 57 -11.32 -5.87 -6.25
CA THR A 57 -11.53 -7.26 -6.68
C THR A 57 -10.28 -8.10 -6.47
N ARG A 58 -10.45 -9.42 -6.33
CA ARG A 58 -9.33 -10.36 -6.15
C ARG A 58 -8.33 -10.28 -7.31
N ASP A 59 -8.82 -10.11 -8.54
CA ASP A 59 -7.96 -10.02 -9.72
C ASP A 59 -7.13 -8.74 -9.70
N ASN A 60 -7.72 -7.60 -9.32
CA ASN A 60 -7.00 -6.34 -9.19
C ASN A 60 -5.97 -6.38 -8.06
N LYS A 61 -6.31 -6.96 -6.90
CA LYS A 61 -5.38 -7.15 -5.78
C LYS A 61 -4.12 -7.92 -6.17
N ASN A 62 -4.25 -8.88 -7.09
CA ASN A 62 -3.13 -9.70 -7.56
C ASN A 62 -2.28 -9.00 -8.65
N LYS A 63 -2.68 -7.83 -9.15
CA LYS A 63 -1.90 -7.10 -10.16
C LYS A 63 -0.58 -6.60 -9.59
N LEU A 64 0.45 -6.60 -10.43
CA LEU A 64 1.79 -6.16 -10.06
C LEU A 64 1.82 -4.70 -9.52
N PRO A 65 1.17 -3.69 -10.15
CA PRO A 65 1.05 -2.34 -9.60
C PRO A 65 0.54 -2.29 -8.16
N VAL A 66 -0.53 -3.05 -7.87
CA VAL A 66 -1.15 -3.08 -6.55
C VAL A 66 -0.20 -3.71 -5.54
N ASN A 67 0.46 -4.80 -5.92
CA ASN A 67 1.44 -5.48 -5.09
C ASN A 67 2.67 -4.60 -4.75
N VAL A 68 3.10 -3.74 -5.68
CA VAL A 68 4.19 -2.77 -5.45
C VAL A 68 3.81 -1.80 -4.33
N ILE A 69 2.60 -1.22 -4.41
CA ILE A 69 2.08 -0.30 -3.40
C ILE A 69 1.88 -1.02 -2.07
N ALA A 70 1.19 -2.16 -2.08
CA ALA A 70 0.89 -2.95 -0.89
C ALA A 70 2.17 -3.29 -0.10
N ARG A 71 3.22 -3.73 -0.82
CA ARG A 71 4.52 -4.02 -0.20
C ARG A 71 5.17 -2.78 0.40
N ALA A 72 5.04 -1.62 -0.24
CA ALA A 72 5.54 -0.36 0.30
C ALA A 72 4.77 0.05 1.57
N ILE A 73 3.45 -0.11 1.61
CA ILE A 73 2.63 0.14 2.79
C ILE A 73 3.06 -0.78 3.93
N THR A 74 3.01 -2.10 3.72
CA THR A 74 3.34 -3.13 4.72
C THR A 74 4.72 -2.91 5.36
N ARG A 75 5.74 -2.58 4.56
CA ARG A 75 7.11 -2.35 5.06
C ARG A 75 7.28 -1.09 5.90
N ASN A 76 6.41 -0.10 5.70
CA ASN A 76 6.49 1.21 6.35
C ASN A 76 5.38 1.41 7.40
N LEU A 77 4.59 0.36 7.63
CA LEU A 77 3.59 0.33 8.67
C LEU A 77 4.26 0.23 10.04
N ALA A 78 3.85 1.11 10.96
CA ALA A 78 4.24 1.00 12.35
C ALA A 78 3.51 -0.18 13.00
N GLN A 79 4.24 -1.01 13.74
CA GLN A 79 3.60 -1.94 14.66
C GLN A 79 2.90 -1.12 15.75
N PRO A 80 1.65 -1.46 16.12
CA PRO A 80 1.02 -0.82 17.26
C PRO A 80 1.90 -1.06 18.50
N SER A 81 2.07 -0.01 19.31
CA SER A 81 2.72 -0.13 20.60
C SER A 81 1.84 -1.02 21.47
N ASN A 82 2.29 -2.24 21.77
CA ASN A 82 1.69 -3.05 22.84
C ASN A 82 1.88 -2.36 24.18
#